data_AF-A0A3N7GHL5-F1
#
_entry.id   AF-A0A3N7GHL5-F1
#
_cell.length_a   1.000
_cell.length_b   1.000
_cell.length_c   1.000
_cell.angle_alpha   90.00
_cell.angle_beta   90.00
_cell.angle_gamma   90.00
#
_symmetry.space_group_name_H-M   'P 1'
#
loop_
_entity.id
_entity.type
_entity.pdbx_description
1 polymer ?
#
loop_
_entity_poly.entity_id
_entity_poly.type
_entity_poly.pdbx_seq_one_letter_code
_entity_poly.pdbx_strand_id
1 'polypeptide(L)'
;MACLLIAGCKKKDLIPVPEEHNEFLRLAYETDHIFPEGFYQEADPTSSTYYVNTVSIKPQPERKHEWIELHTDDERQALTWVELSRENSSGQTVPQGSSQTAKYFEYPARTESGHIIRFRVHKSSYFEPTLDKFNPDHTIGRYKGVMDMPAVAELIQYLWVNYNMNLGGYQIAGNRVLETEGSVNDTTYTCRIRSLSITYGDWGLHDVIYVNDHYFSLSKATGILQYEKNVEIAEIRGNYNGGGL
;
A
#
# COMPACT_ATOMS: atom_id res chain seq x y z
N MET A 1 41.52 14.41 -27.43
CA MET A 1 40.82 15.51 -26.75
C MET A 1 39.37 15.10 -26.59
N ALA A 2 38.94 14.78 -25.37
CA ALA A 2 37.55 14.46 -25.08
C ALA A 2 36.79 15.76 -24.81
N CYS A 3 35.69 15.97 -25.54
CA CYS A 3 34.79 17.10 -25.35
C CYS A 3 33.86 16.77 -24.17
N LEU A 4 34.06 17.45 -23.04
CA LEU A 4 33.19 17.36 -21.89
C LEU A 4 31.95 18.24 -22.16
N LEU A 5 30.84 17.63 -22.56
CA LEU A 5 29.53 18.28 -22.63
C LEU A 5 28.98 18.41 -21.20
N ILE A 6 29.27 19.53 -20.54
CA ILE A 6 28.53 19.94 -19.34
C ILE A 6 27.24 20.61 -19.85
N ALA A 7 26.15 19.85 -19.88
CA ALA A 7 24.82 20.40 -20.08
C ALA A 7 24.38 21.10 -18.78
N GLY A 8 24.75 22.38 -18.65
CA GLY A 8 24.17 23.25 -17.62
C GLY A 8 22.67 23.40 -17.87
N CYS A 9 21.84 22.88 -16.97
CA CYS A 9 20.41 23.17 -16.99
C CYS A 9 20.22 24.67 -16.71
N LYS A 10 19.98 25.45 -17.77
CA LYS A 10 19.49 26.82 -17.63
C LYS A 10 18.22 26.78 -16.78
N LYS A 11 18.19 27.63 -15.76
CA LYS A 11 17.01 28.07 -15.01
C LYS A 11 15.96 28.55 -16.04
N LYS A 12 15.16 27.63 -16.59
CA LYS A 12 14.04 27.99 -17.45
C LYS A 12 12.94 28.47 -16.53
N ASP A 13 12.44 29.66 -16.83
CA ASP A 13 11.36 30.33 -16.12
C ASP A 13 10.26 29.34 -15.76
N LEU A 14 10.02 29.24 -14.46
CA LEU A 14 9.00 28.39 -13.87
C LEU A 14 7.65 28.82 -14.44
N ILE A 15 6.97 27.91 -15.14
CA ILE A 15 5.53 28.08 -15.37
C ILE A 15 4.90 27.99 -13.98
N PRO A 16 4.20 29.03 -13.50
CA PRO A 16 3.53 28.97 -12.22
C PRO A 16 2.56 27.79 -12.25
N VAL A 17 2.52 27.01 -11.17
CA VAL A 17 1.52 25.97 -11.01
C VAL A 17 0.14 26.67 -11.01
N PRO A 18 -0.83 26.22 -11.83
CA PRO A 18 -2.19 26.77 -11.81
C PRO A 18 -2.74 26.82 -10.37
N GLU A 19 -3.49 27.88 -10.01
CA GLU A 19 -3.98 28.08 -8.63
C GLU A 19 -4.78 26.89 -8.08
N GLU A 20 -5.44 26.14 -8.96
CA GLU A 20 -6.17 24.89 -8.67
C GLU A 20 -5.30 23.75 -8.09
N HIS A 21 -3.98 23.85 -8.16
CA HIS A 21 -3.04 22.86 -7.62
C HIS A 21 -2.40 23.27 -6.28
N ASN A 22 -2.66 24.49 -5.78
CA ASN A 22 -2.11 24.96 -4.51
C ASN A 22 -2.53 24.09 -3.32
N GLU A 23 -3.74 23.53 -3.36
CA GLU A 23 -4.22 22.61 -2.34
C GLU A 23 -3.49 21.27 -2.37
N PHE A 24 -3.24 20.70 -3.55
CA PHE A 24 -2.46 19.46 -3.68
C PHE A 24 -1.02 19.65 -3.23
N LEU A 25 -0.39 20.78 -3.56
CA LEU A 25 0.93 21.14 -3.06
C LEU A 25 0.94 21.22 -1.53
N ARG A 26 -0.03 21.91 -0.92
CA ARG A 26 -0.17 22.01 0.53
C ARG A 26 -0.29 20.63 1.17
N LEU A 27 -1.18 19.78 0.67
CA LEU A 27 -1.44 18.43 1.19
C LEU A 27 -0.24 17.49 1.02
N ALA A 28 0.53 17.62 -0.07
CA ALA A 28 1.73 16.82 -0.31
C ALA A 28 2.82 17.02 0.75
N TYR A 29 2.94 18.24 1.29
CA TYR A 29 3.95 18.60 2.29
C TYR A 29 3.42 18.63 3.73
N GLU A 30 2.13 18.41 3.92
CA GLU A 30 1.53 18.35 5.25
C GLU A 30 1.98 17.07 5.98
N THR A 31 2.46 17.23 7.22
CA THR A 31 3.01 16.12 8.02
C THR A 31 1.94 15.32 8.73
N ASP A 32 0.78 15.92 8.99
CA ASP A 32 -0.21 15.41 9.92
C ASP A 32 -1.46 14.85 9.22
N HIS A 33 -1.73 15.30 7.98
CA HIS A 33 -2.85 14.82 7.19
C HIS A 33 -2.38 13.71 6.25
N ILE A 34 -2.74 12.45 6.53
CA ILE A 34 -2.42 11.29 5.68
C ILE A 34 -3.68 10.68 5.07
N PHE A 35 -4.78 10.69 5.84
CA PHE A 35 -6.04 10.07 5.47
C PHE A 35 -7.22 10.98 5.83
N PRO A 36 -8.32 10.99 5.05
CA PRO A 36 -9.52 11.72 5.39
C PRO A 36 -10.23 11.07 6.59
N GLU A 37 -11.13 11.81 7.22
CA GLU A 37 -11.95 11.30 8.33
C GLU A 37 -12.75 10.06 7.88
N GLY A 38 -12.79 9.03 8.72
CA GLY A 38 -13.51 7.79 8.44
C GLY A 38 -12.81 6.82 7.47
N PHE A 39 -11.64 7.18 6.93
CA PHE A 39 -10.82 6.25 6.16
C PHE A 39 -10.19 5.19 7.08
N TYR A 40 -10.02 3.96 6.58
CA TYR A 40 -9.38 2.89 7.33
C TYR A 40 -7.96 3.27 7.77
N GLN A 41 -7.66 3.09 9.06
CA GLN A 41 -6.33 3.33 9.62
C GLN A 41 -5.89 2.16 10.48
N GLU A 42 -4.59 1.87 10.44
CA GLU A 42 -3.96 0.92 11.36
C GLU A 42 -3.85 1.55 12.76
N ALA A 43 -4.10 0.73 13.80
CA ALA A 43 -4.10 1.20 15.19
C ALA A 43 -2.71 1.63 15.70
N ASP A 44 -1.64 1.11 15.10
CA ASP A 44 -0.25 1.46 15.42
C ASP A 44 0.49 1.82 14.13
N PRO A 45 0.82 3.10 13.90
CA PRO A 45 1.52 3.54 12.70
C PRO A 45 3.04 3.31 12.79
N THR A 46 3.58 2.92 13.96
CA THR A 46 5.04 2.80 14.19
C THR A 46 5.59 1.41 13.91
N SER A 47 4.73 0.41 13.76
CA SER A 47 5.10 -0.96 13.41
C SER A 47 4.81 -1.28 11.95
N SER A 48 5.68 -2.08 11.33
CA SER A 48 5.47 -2.54 9.95
C SER A 48 4.53 -3.74 9.95
N THR A 49 3.59 -3.79 9.01
CA THR A 49 2.75 -4.97 8.81
C THR A 49 3.38 -5.86 7.73
N TYR A 50 3.37 -7.17 7.94
CA TYR A 50 3.88 -8.13 6.98
C TYR A 50 2.87 -9.26 6.78
N TYR A 51 2.21 -9.28 5.63
CA TYR A 51 1.36 -10.42 5.27
C TYR A 51 2.21 -11.58 4.82
N VAL A 52 2.09 -12.68 5.55
CA VAL A 52 2.78 -13.93 5.25
C VAL A 52 2.31 -14.42 3.88
N ASN A 53 3.23 -14.90 3.07
CA ASN A 53 2.99 -15.21 1.67
C ASN A 53 3.69 -16.52 1.28
N THR A 54 3.34 -17.04 0.11
CA THR A 54 3.89 -18.27 -0.49
C THR A 54 5.42 -18.30 -0.53
N VAL A 55 6.08 -17.15 -0.74
CA VAL A 55 7.54 -17.04 -0.78
C VAL A 55 8.15 -17.07 0.61
N SER A 56 7.52 -16.39 1.56
CA SER A 56 8.11 -16.15 2.88
C SER A 56 8.18 -17.42 3.73
N ILE A 57 7.25 -18.36 3.55
CA ILE A 57 7.21 -19.65 4.26
C ILE A 57 8.16 -20.71 3.71
N LYS A 58 8.97 -20.38 2.69
CA LYS A 58 9.89 -21.30 2.02
C LYS A 58 11.35 -20.84 2.12
N PRO A 59 12.30 -21.77 2.28
CA PRO A 59 13.73 -21.45 2.17
C PRO A 59 14.06 -21.03 0.73
N GLN A 60 15.10 -20.20 0.55
CA GLN A 60 15.42 -19.59 -0.75
C GLN A 60 15.47 -20.58 -1.94
N PRO A 61 16.09 -21.78 -1.82
CA PRO A 61 16.17 -22.73 -2.94
C PRO A 61 14.82 -23.31 -3.38
N GLU A 62 13.79 -23.27 -2.53
CA GLU A 62 12.46 -23.84 -2.79
C GLU A 62 11.44 -22.78 -3.23
N ARG A 63 11.83 -21.51 -3.25
CA ARG A 63 10.92 -20.41 -3.59
C ARG A 63 10.53 -20.49 -5.07
N LYS A 64 9.22 -20.49 -5.30
CA LYS A 64 8.64 -20.33 -6.64
C LYS A 64 8.47 -18.84 -6.94
N HIS A 65 8.34 -18.53 -8.22
CA HIS A 65 8.00 -17.18 -8.68
C HIS A 65 6.49 -16.93 -8.60
N GLU A 66 5.97 -17.03 -7.38
CA GLU A 66 4.57 -16.78 -7.03
C GLU A 66 4.57 -16.15 -5.64
N TRP A 67 4.15 -14.89 -5.54
CA TRP A 67 4.01 -14.15 -4.29
C TRP A 67 2.53 -13.90 -4.05
N ILE A 68 1.87 -14.78 -3.30
CA ILE A 68 0.46 -14.66 -2.94
C ILE A 68 0.37 -14.65 -1.42
N GLU A 69 -0.38 -13.69 -0.86
CA GLU A 69 -0.63 -13.63 0.58
C GLU A 69 -1.42 -14.86 1.03
N LEU A 70 -1.07 -15.44 2.17
CA LEU A 70 -1.70 -16.65 2.66
C LEU A 70 -2.97 -16.32 3.45
N HIS A 71 -3.92 -17.25 3.41
CA HIS A 71 -5.17 -17.15 4.15
C HIS A 71 -5.58 -18.50 4.74
N THR A 72 -6.15 -18.47 5.95
CA THR A 72 -6.72 -19.64 6.64
C THR A 72 -7.70 -19.21 7.72
N ASP A 73 -8.63 -20.08 8.11
CA ASP A 73 -9.41 -19.90 9.35
C ASP A 73 -8.85 -20.76 10.51
N ASP A 74 -7.79 -21.55 10.26
CA ASP A 74 -7.09 -22.34 11.28
C ASP A 74 -5.94 -21.54 11.89
N GLU A 75 -6.12 -21.11 13.14
CA GLU A 75 -5.11 -20.37 13.91
C GLU A 75 -3.77 -21.13 14.02
N ARG A 76 -3.79 -22.46 14.11
CA ARG A 76 -2.55 -23.25 14.19
C ARG A 76 -1.78 -23.18 12.88
N GLN A 77 -2.48 -23.30 11.75
CA GLN A 77 -1.88 -23.16 10.44
C GLN A 77 -1.32 -21.75 10.23
N ALA A 78 -2.05 -20.72 10.65
CA ALA A 78 -1.57 -19.33 10.60
C ALA A 78 -0.27 -19.15 11.38
N LEU A 79 -0.22 -19.65 12.63
CA LEU A 79 0.99 -19.62 13.46
C LEU A 79 2.16 -20.35 12.79
N THR A 80 1.93 -21.56 12.26
CA THR A 80 2.98 -22.33 11.56
C THR A 80 3.56 -21.55 10.38
N TRP A 81 2.73 -20.88 9.57
CA TRP A 81 3.23 -20.06 8.47
C TRP A 81 4.01 -18.84 8.95
N VAL A 82 3.61 -18.22 10.06
CA VAL A 82 4.39 -17.12 10.66
C VAL A 82 5.75 -17.59 11.14
N GLU A 83 5.82 -18.72 11.82
CA GLU A 83 7.08 -19.32 12.30
C GLU A 83 8.02 -19.61 11.12
N LEU A 84 7.51 -20.27 10.07
CA LEU A 84 8.26 -20.50 8.84
C LEU A 84 8.70 -19.19 8.17
N SER A 85 7.85 -18.17 8.15
CA SER A 85 8.19 -16.86 7.60
C SER A 85 9.32 -16.21 8.37
N ARG A 86 9.35 -16.36 9.69
CA ARG A 86 10.38 -15.79 10.54
C ARG A 86 11.73 -16.45 10.35
N GLU A 87 11.72 -17.79 10.33
CA GLU A 87 12.89 -18.61 10.07
C GLU A 87 13.53 -18.32 8.70
N ASN A 88 12.70 -18.17 7.67
CA ASN A 88 13.19 -18.06 6.29
C ASN A 88 13.42 -16.63 5.79
N SER A 89 12.79 -15.61 6.41
CA SER A 89 12.70 -14.28 5.78
C SER A 89 12.89 -13.07 6.70
N SER A 90 12.86 -13.19 8.03
CA SER A 90 12.86 -12.01 8.92
C SER A 90 14.03 -11.88 9.89
N GLY A 91 15.04 -12.75 9.79
CA GLY A 91 16.16 -12.76 10.75
C GLY A 91 15.73 -13.08 12.19
N GLN A 92 16.61 -12.86 13.16
CA GLN A 92 16.30 -13.11 14.57
C GLN A 92 15.24 -12.12 15.06
N THR A 93 14.09 -12.66 15.45
CA THR A 93 12.94 -11.89 15.98
C THR A 93 12.43 -12.54 17.25
N VAL A 94 11.95 -11.74 18.20
CA VAL A 94 11.39 -12.22 19.47
C VAL A 94 9.86 -12.04 19.44
N PRO A 95 9.05 -13.11 19.60
CA PRO A 95 7.59 -13.00 19.62
C PRO A 95 7.09 -12.06 20.72
N GLN A 96 5.98 -11.36 20.49
CA GLN A 96 5.37 -10.41 21.44
C GLN A 96 3.89 -10.74 21.72
N GLY A 97 3.48 -11.99 21.54
CA GLY A 97 2.11 -12.47 21.74
C GLY A 97 1.35 -12.66 20.41
N SER A 98 0.03 -12.74 20.51
CA SER A 98 -0.87 -12.87 19.36
C SER A 98 -2.17 -12.12 19.59
N SER A 99 -2.80 -11.71 18.48
CA SER A 99 -4.12 -11.11 18.46
C SER A 99 -4.87 -11.57 17.20
N GLN A 100 -6.17 -11.34 17.14
CA GLN A 100 -6.94 -11.62 15.93
C GLN A 100 -8.12 -10.66 15.79
N THR A 101 -8.48 -10.39 14.55
CA THR A 101 -9.67 -9.61 14.19
C THR A 101 -10.59 -10.46 13.32
N ALA A 102 -11.67 -9.89 12.80
CA ALA A 102 -12.44 -10.55 11.73
C ALA A 102 -11.60 -10.72 10.44
N LYS A 103 -10.59 -9.88 10.21
CA LYS A 103 -9.84 -9.81 8.95
C LYS A 103 -8.62 -10.72 8.91
N TYR A 104 -7.95 -10.92 10.04
CA TYR A 104 -6.65 -11.60 10.09
C TYR A 104 -6.33 -12.17 11.48
N PHE A 105 -5.39 -13.12 11.50
CA PHE A 105 -4.56 -13.44 12.66
C PHE A 105 -3.31 -12.57 12.67
N GLU A 106 -2.84 -12.16 13.84
CA GLU A 106 -1.66 -11.31 14.00
C GLU A 106 -0.71 -11.84 15.08
N TYR A 107 0.58 -11.83 14.76
CA TYR A 107 1.66 -12.32 15.62
C TYR A 107 2.81 -11.31 15.58
N PRO A 108 2.80 -10.28 16.44
CA PRO A 108 3.85 -9.28 16.47
C PRO A 108 5.18 -9.89 16.94
N ALA A 109 6.28 -9.45 16.33
CA ALA A 109 7.63 -9.81 16.77
C ALA A 109 8.56 -8.61 16.71
N ARG A 110 9.46 -8.54 17.70
CA ARG A 110 10.47 -7.48 17.82
C ARG A 110 11.77 -7.91 17.17
N THR A 111 12.35 -7.06 16.34
CA THR A 111 13.69 -7.22 15.76
C THR A 111 14.76 -6.83 16.79
N GLU A 112 16.03 -7.17 16.52
CA GLU A 112 17.16 -6.72 17.34
C GLU A 112 17.27 -5.18 17.44
N SER A 113 16.86 -4.46 16.38
CA SER A 113 16.80 -2.99 16.37
C SER A 113 15.66 -2.40 17.21
N GLY A 114 14.81 -3.25 17.80
CA GLY A 114 13.65 -2.83 18.58
C GLY A 114 12.40 -2.54 17.75
N HIS A 115 12.49 -2.55 16.41
CA HIS A 115 11.35 -2.40 15.50
C HIS A 115 10.38 -3.57 15.64
N ILE A 116 9.08 -3.30 15.50
CA ILE A 116 8.02 -4.31 15.59
C ILE A 116 7.50 -4.62 14.20
N ILE A 117 7.56 -5.90 13.82
CA ILE A 117 6.92 -6.44 12.63
C ILE A 117 5.67 -7.19 13.07
N ARG A 118 4.51 -6.79 12.55
CA ARG A 118 3.22 -7.45 12.76
C ARG A 118 3.00 -8.46 11.65
N PHE A 119 3.36 -9.71 11.89
CA PHE A 119 3.08 -10.78 10.94
C PHE A 119 1.59 -11.08 10.93
N ARG A 120 0.97 -11.04 9.74
CA ARG A 120 -0.46 -11.26 9.55
C ARG A 120 -0.75 -12.36 8.54
N VAL A 121 -1.83 -13.09 8.78
CA VAL A 121 -2.41 -14.07 7.86
C VAL A 121 -3.90 -13.72 7.72
N HIS A 122 -4.39 -13.58 6.49
CA HIS A 122 -5.82 -13.26 6.28
C HIS A 122 -6.70 -14.41 6.77
N LYS A 123 -7.88 -14.06 7.28
CA LYS A 123 -8.92 -15.06 7.56
C LYS A 123 -9.67 -15.43 6.30
N SER A 124 -9.70 -16.71 5.96
CA SER A 124 -10.42 -17.23 4.77
C SER A 124 -11.91 -16.92 4.79
N SER A 125 -12.48 -16.77 5.98
CA SER A 125 -13.87 -16.35 6.21
C SER A 125 -14.13 -14.88 5.88
N TYR A 126 -13.08 -14.06 5.76
CA TYR A 126 -13.19 -12.65 5.42
C TYR A 126 -12.72 -12.34 4.00
N PHE A 127 -11.51 -12.80 3.64
CA PHE A 127 -10.89 -12.50 2.35
C PHE A 127 -9.96 -13.62 1.88
N GLU A 128 -10.10 -14.02 0.62
CA GLU A 128 -9.22 -14.97 -0.07
C GLU A 128 -8.37 -14.23 -1.11
N PRO A 129 -7.13 -13.82 -0.77
CA PRO A 129 -6.23 -13.19 -1.73
C PRO A 129 -5.88 -14.15 -2.87
N THR A 130 -5.85 -13.62 -4.09
CA THR A 130 -5.41 -14.37 -5.30
C THR A 130 -4.35 -13.63 -6.10
N LEU A 131 -4.10 -12.36 -5.80
CA LEU A 131 -3.13 -11.55 -6.52
C LEU A 131 -1.71 -12.06 -6.31
N ASP A 132 -1.08 -12.51 -7.39
CA ASP A 132 0.36 -12.76 -7.43
C ASP A 132 1.09 -11.42 -7.64
N LYS A 133 1.82 -10.94 -6.63
CA LYS A 133 2.55 -9.68 -6.74
C LYS A 133 3.75 -9.73 -7.70
N PHE A 134 4.21 -10.92 -8.09
CA PHE A 134 5.23 -11.04 -9.14
C PHE A 134 4.63 -10.99 -10.54
N ASN A 135 3.41 -11.49 -10.72
CA ASN A 135 2.70 -11.48 -12.00
C ASN A 135 1.29 -10.89 -11.79
N PRO A 136 1.19 -9.59 -11.47
CA PRO A 136 -0.08 -9.00 -11.08
C PRO A 136 -1.06 -9.04 -12.25
N ASP A 137 -2.22 -9.64 -12.00
CA ASP A 137 -3.40 -9.47 -12.83
C ASP A 137 -4.32 -8.42 -12.23
N HIS A 138 -5.53 -8.30 -12.78
CA HIS A 138 -6.54 -7.38 -12.25
C HIS A 138 -7.29 -7.96 -11.04
N THR A 139 -7.09 -9.22 -10.64
CA THR A 139 -7.90 -9.91 -9.63
C THR A 139 -7.22 -9.89 -8.28
N ILE A 140 -7.74 -9.09 -7.35
CA ILE A 140 -7.12 -8.94 -6.03
C ILE A 140 -7.40 -10.18 -5.15
N GLY A 141 -8.65 -10.64 -5.16
CA GLY A 141 -9.10 -11.77 -4.35
C GLY A 141 -10.61 -11.85 -4.23
N ARG A 142 -11.09 -12.67 -3.31
CA ARG A 142 -12.52 -12.86 -3.04
C ARG A 142 -12.88 -12.38 -1.64
N TYR A 143 -13.81 -11.43 -1.58
CA TYR A 143 -14.43 -10.99 -0.35
C TYR A 143 -15.58 -11.90 0.07
N LYS A 144 -15.65 -12.21 1.36
CA LYS A 144 -16.71 -13.04 1.96
C LYS A 144 -17.44 -12.37 3.11
N GLY A 145 -17.13 -11.10 3.38
CA GLY A 145 -17.82 -10.33 4.40
C GLY A 145 -19.19 -9.82 3.95
N VAL A 146 -19.68 -8.79 4.66
CA VAL A 146 -20.99 -8.20 4.40
C VAL A 146 -20.99 -7.48 3.06
N MET A 147 -21.90 -7.85 2.17
CA MET A 147 -22.03 -7.27 0.84
C MET A 147 -22.86 -5.98 0.87
N ASP A 148 -22.30 -4.91 1.45
CA ASP A 148 -22.83 -3.54 1.39
C ASP A 148 -21.71 -2.53 1.07
N MET A 149 -22.09 -1.34 0.61
CA MET A 149 -21.09 -0.35 0.17
C MET A 149 -20.14 0.09 1.30
N PRO A 150 -20.59 0.36 2.54
CA PRO A 150 -19.68 0.68 3.64
C PRO A 150 -18.62 -0.41 3.90
N ALA A 151 -19.01 -1.68 4.02
CA ALA A 151 -18.10 -2.79 4.28
C ALA A 151 -17.14 -3.04 3.11
N VAL A 152 -17.62 -2.88 1.87
CA VAL A 152 -16.80 -3.01 0.67
C VAL A 152 -15.80 -1.85 0.55
N ALA A 153 -16.22 -0.62 0.86
CA ALA A 153 -15.33 0.52 0.91
C ALA A 153 -14.24 0.29 1.97
N GLU A 154 -14.60 -0.11 3.19
CA GLU A 154 -13.64 -0.41 4.25
C GLU A 154 -12.64 -1.51 3.84
N LEU A 155 -13.09 -2.59 3.18
CA LEU A 155 -12.20 -3.62 2.64
C LEU A 155 -11.18 -3.02 1.67
N ILE A 156 -11.64 -2.21 0.71
CA ILE A 156 -10.79 -1.64 -0.33
C ILE A 156 -9.78 -0.67 0.30
N GLN A 157 -10.20 0.14 1.26
CA GLN A 157 -9.32 1.02 2.02
C GLN A 157 -8.29 0.24 2.84
N TYR A 158 -8.71 -0.84 3.52
CA TYR A 158 -7.82 -1.75 4.25
C TYR A 158 -6.75 -2.37 3.34
N LEU A 159 -7.14 -2.87 2.18
CA LEU A 159 -6.20 -3.45 1.21
C LEU A 159 -5.30 -2.37 0.60
N TRP A 160 -5.83 -1.17 0.33
CA TRP A 160 -5.07 -0.02 -0.16
C TRP A 160 -3.97 0.39 0.81
N VAL A 161 -4.33 0.52 2.08
CA VAL A 161 -3.40 0.79 3.20
C VAL A 161 -2.34 -0.30 3.24
N ASN A 162 -2.73 -1.57 3.25
CA ASN A 162 -1.74 -2.65 3.31
C ASN A 162 -0.82 -2.70 2.09
N TYR A 163 -1.32 -2.41 0.89
CA TYR A 163 -0.50 -2.45 -0.32
C TYR A 163 0.48 -1.27 -0.37
N ASN A 164 0.00 -0.05 -0.11
CA ASN A 164 0.79 1.17 -0.24
C ASN A 164 1.62 1.50 1.02
N MET A 165 1.25 0.97 2.19
CA MET A 165 2.02 1.14 3.44
C MET A 165 3.07 0.05 3.66
N ASN A 166 2.92 -1.16 3.09
CA ASN A 166 3.86 -2.28 3.31
C ASN A 166 4.98 -2.42 2.28
N LEU A 167 5.08 -1.53 1.29
CA LEU A 167 6.31 -1.38 0.50
C LEU A 167 7.34 -0.56 1.30
N GLY A 168 7.79 -1.16 2.40
CA GLY A 168 8.98 -0.81 3.17
C GLY A 168 9.13 0.67 3.53
N GLY A 169 8.37 1.15 4.53
CA GLY A 169 8.72 2.27 5.43
C GLY A 169 9.05 3.66 4.86
N TYR A 170 9.28 3.79 3.55
CA TYR A 170 9.76 4.98 2.87
C TYR A 170 8.68 5.63 2.02
N GLN A 171 7.60 4.92 1.66
CA GLN A 171 6.54 5.44 0.78
C GLN A 171 5.34 6.07 1.51
N ILE A 172 5.26 5.98 2.85
CA ILE A 172 4.21 6.69 3.61
C ILE A 172 4.48 8.20 3.60
N ALA A 173 5.74 8.62 3.62
CA ALA A 173 6.07 10.04 3.69
C ALA A 173 5.42 10.83 2.55
N GLY A 174 5.24 10.20 1.39
CA GLY A 174 4.68 10.85 0.22
C GLY A 174 3.25 10.49 -0.20
N ASN A 175 2.68 9.38 0.26
CA ASN A 175 1.33 8.99 -0.14
C ASN A 175 0.27 9.62 0.77
N ARG A 176 -0.80 10.16 0.17
CA ARG A 176 -1.95 10.77 0.82
C ARG A 176 -3.23 10.28 0.17
N VAL A 177 -4.27 10.07 0.97
CA VAL A 177 -5.62 9.86 0.43
C VAL A 177 -6.37 11.18 0.48
N LEU A 178 -6.93 11.59 -0.64
CA LEU A 178 -7.69 12.85 -0.75
C LEU A 178 -9.19 12.59 -0.55
N GLU A 179 -9.70 11.55 -1.20
CA GLU A 179 -11.12 11.20 -1.14
C GLU A 179 -11.33 9.73 -1.48
N THR A 180 -12.45 9.20 -1.01
CA THR A 180 -12.97 7.89 -1.42
C THR A 180 -14.42 8.05 -1.83
N GLU A 181 -14.77 7.49 -2.97
CA GLU A 181 -16.12 7.55 -3.52
C GLU A 181 -16.62 6.15 -3.86
N GLY A 182 -17.77 5.79 -3.31
CA GLY A 182 -18.43 4.51 -3.55
C GLY A 182 -19.66 4.69 -4.43
N SER A 183 -19.86 3.79 -5.37
CA SER A 183 -21.11 3.68 -6.13
C SER A 183 -21.55 2.23 -6.21
N VAL A 184 -22.86 2.02 -6.34
CA VAL A 184 -23.47 0.70 -6.39
C VAL A 184 -24.45 0.63 -7.55
N ASN A 185 -24.39 -0.45 -8.31
CA ASN A 185 -25.43 -0.83 -9.25
C ASN A 185 -25.96 -2.23 -8.89
N ASP A 186 -26.81 -2.83 -9.73
CA ASP A 186 -27.45 -4.10 -9.42
C ASP A 186 -26.45 -5.27 -9.26
N THR A 187 -25.31 -5.22 -9.93
CA THR A 187 -24.36 -6.36 -10.00
C THR A 187 -23.05 -6.12 -9.25
N THR A 188 -22.72 -4.86 -8.99
CA THR A 188 -21.35 -4.46 -8.66
C THR A 188 -21.33 -3.31 -7.66
N TYR A 189 -20.36 -3.37 -6.75
CA TYR A 189 -19.89 -2.22 -5.97
C TYR A 189 -18.64 -1.67 -6.63
N THR A 190 -18.55 -0.35 -6.81
CA THR A 190 -17.38 0.33 -7.37
C THR A 190 -16.85 1.33 -6.36
N CYS A 191 -15.55 1.34 -6.16
CA CYS A 191 -14.87 2.27 -5.27
C CYS A 191 -13.77 2.99 -6.04
N ARG A 192 -13.70 4.31 -5.87
CA ARG A 192 -12.60 5.16 -6.34
C ARG A 192 -11.86 5.68 -5.12
N ILE A 193 -10.55 5.48 -5.08
CA ILE A 193 -9.67 6.17 -4.12
C ILE A 193 -8.86 7.19 -4.92
N ARG A 194 -9.01 8.48 -4.60
CA ARG A 194 -8.08 9.50 -5.10
C ARG A 194 -6.92 9.61 -4.14
N SER A 195 -5.73 9.41 -4.66
CA SER A 195 -4.49 9.53 -3.90
C SER A 195 -3.59 10.60 -4.49
N LEU A 196 -2.69 11.09 -3.64
CA LEU A 196 -1.56 11.90 -4.02
C LEU A 196 -0.29 11.16 -3.60
N SER A 197 0.72 11.14 -4.45
CA SER A 197 2.05 10.65 -4.13
C SER A 197 3.10 11.71 -4.44
N ILE A 198 4.17 11.80 -3.65
CA ILE A 198 5.32 12.68 -3.93
C ILE A 198 6.60 11.86 -4.08
N THR A 199 7.29 12.10 -5.19
CA THR A 199 8.67 11.70 -5.40
C THR A 199 9.55 12.89 -5.08
N TYR A 200 10.37 12.77 -4.02
CA TYR A 200 11.29 13.85 -3.65
C TYR A 200 12.45 13.94 -4.64
N GLY A 201 12.68 15.14 -5.16
CA GLY A 201 13.82 15.44 -6.02
C GLY A 201 15.12 15.52 -5.21
N ASP A 202 16.25 15.25 -5.84
CA ASP A 202 17.59 15.50 -5.27
C ASP A 202 18.47 16.20 -6.32
N TRP A 203 19.57 16.82 -5.88
CA TRP A 203 20.64 17.37 -6.73
C TRP A 203 20.17 18.38 -7.79
N GLY A 204 19.36 19.35 -7.40
CA GLY A 204 18.85 20.38 -8.30
C GLY A 204 17.65 19.93 -9.12
N LEU A 205 16.91 18.94 -8.63
CA LEU A 205 15.62 18.54 -9.18
C LEU A 205 14.47 19.05 -8.30
N HIS A 206 13.33 19.26 -8.95
CA HIS A 206 12.08 19.49 -8.23
C HIS A 206 11.52 18.16 -7.73
N ASP A 207 10.80 18.23 -6.61
CA ASP A 207 9.85 17.18 -6.27
C ASP A 207 8.79 17.04 -7.38
N VAL A 208 8.29 15.83 -7.56
CA VAL A 208 7.18 15.55 -8.49
C VAL A 208 6.04 14.93 -7.72
N ILE A 209 4.88 15.56 -7.79
CA ILE A 209 3.66 15.16 -7.12
C ILE A 209 2.69 14.61 -8.17
N TYR A 210 2.18 13.41 -7.95
CA TYR A 210 1.20 12.77 -8.81
C TYR A 210 -0.14 12.67 -8.09
N VAL A 211 -1.21 13.08 -8.75
CA VAL A 211 -2.58 12.86 -8.29
C VAL A 211 -3.20 11.76 -9.14
N ASN A 212 -3.69 10.70 -8.51
CA ASN A 212 -4.17 9.50 -9.18
C ASN A 212 -5.55 9.08 -8.69
N ASP A 213 -6.40 8.60 -9.60
CA ASP A 213 -7.61 7.87 -9.26
C ASP A 213 -7.40 6.36 -9.44
N HIS A 214 -7.63 5.62 -8.37
CA HIS A 214 -7.58 4.16 -8.33
C HIS A 214 -8.99 3.60 -8.32
N TYR A 215 -9.34 2.81 -9.33
CA TYR A 215 -10.68 2.24 -9.49
C TYR A 215 -10.69 0.77 -9.14
N PHE A 216 -11.65 0.39 -8.31
CA PHE A 216 -11.88 -0.97 -7.84
C PHE A 216 -13.32 -1.39 -8.11
N SER A 217 -13.54 -2.66 -8.42
CA SER A 217 -14.88 -3.23 -8.55
C SER A 217 -15.01 -4.53 -7.76
N LEU A 218 -16.16 -4.73 -7.13
CA LEU A 218 -16.50 -5.96 -6.42
C LEU A 218 -17.82 -6.51 -6.97
N SER A 219 -17.77 -7.73 -7.51
CA SER A 219 -18.97 -8.43 -7.95
C SER A 219 -19.82 -8.88 -6.76
N LYS A 220 -21.11 -8.53 -6.75
CA LYS A 220 -22.07 -9.00 -5.73
C LYS A 220 -22.33 -10.49 -5.79
N ALA A 221 -22.26 -11.08 -6.99
CA ALA A 221 -22.58 -12.48 -7.20
C ALA A 221 -21.43 -13.41 -6.76
N THR A 222 -20.18 -12.99 -6.99
CA THR A 222 -19.01 -13.85 -6.76
C THR A 222 -18.14 -13.41 -5.60
N GLY A 223 -18.28 -12.16 -5.14
CA GLY A 223 -17.37 -11.54 -4.19
C GLY A 223 -15.97 -11.27 -4.76
N ILE A 224 -15.76 -11.43 -6.08
CA ILE A 224 -14.45 -11.17 -6.69
C ILE A 224 -14.20 -9.67 -6.71
N LEU A 225 -13.07 -9.26 -6.13
CA LEU A 225 -12.55 -7.90 -6.10
C LEU A 225 -11.50 -7.73 -7.19
N GLN A 226 -11.64 -6.68 -7.99
CA GLN A 226 -10.74 -6.35 -9.08
C GLN A 226 -10.17 -4.94 -8.94
N TYR A 227 -8.91 -4.79 -9.36
CA TYR A 227 -8.30 -3.50 -9.65
C TYR A 227 -8.52 -3.19 -11.12
N GLU A 228 -9.35 -2.20 -11.42
CA GLU A 228 -9.75 -1.88 -12.79
C GLU A 228 -8.64 -1.11 -13.50
N LYS A 229 -8.21 0.01 -12.91
CA LYS A 229 -7.24 0.93 -13.52
C LYS A 229 -6.70 1.96 -12.54
N ASN A 230 -5.53 2.48 -12.89
CA ASN A 230 -5.02 3.77 -12.41
C ASN A 230 -5.29 4.84 -13.47
N VAL A 231 -5.69 6.04 -13.04
CA VAL A 231 -5.79 7.21 -13.92
C VAL A 231 -5.02 8.37 -13.29
N GLU A 232 -3.94 8.80 -13.94
CA GLU A 232 -3.25 10.03 -13.56
C GLU A 232 -4.14 11.23 -13.88
N ILE A 233 -4.40 12.04 -12.86
CA ILE A 233 -5.22 13.25 -12.93
C ILE A 233 -4.34 14.48 -13.14
N ALA A 234 -3.19 14.52 -12.46
CA ALA A 234 -2.23 15.62 -12.57
C ALA A 234 -0.81 15.18 -12.20
N GLU A 235 0.17 15.79 -12.88
CA GLU A 235 1.57 15.83 -12.47
C GLU A 235 1.91 17.28 -12.09
N ILE A 236 2.41 17.49 -10.88
CA ILE A 236 2.65 18.81 -10.30
C ILE A 236 4.12 18.90 -9.86
N ARG A 237 4.79 19.98 -10.26
CA ARG A 237 6.15 20.28 -9.79
C ARG A 237 6.10 20.90 -8.39
N GLY A 238 6.78 20.26 -7.46
CA GLY A 238 6.92 20.72 -6.08
C GLY A 238 8.18 21.56 -5.84
N ASN A 239 8.65 21.54 -4.60
CA ASN A 239 9.82 22.28 -4.11
C ASN A 239 11.08 21.92 -4.91
N TYR A 240 11.93 22.92 -5.12
CA TYR A 240 13.23 22.75 -5.77
C TYR A 240 14.31 22.40 -4.73
N ASN A 241 14.94 21.24 -4.89
CA ASN A 241 16.00 20.80 -3.99
C ASN A 241 17.37 21.14 -4.58
N GLY A 242 17.72 22.42 -4.52
CA GLY A 242 19.01 22.94 -4.97
C GLY A 242 20.12 22.59 -4.00
N GLY A 243 20.61 21.34 -4.05
CA GLY A 243 21.63 20.80 -3.15
C GLY A 243 22.66 21.84 -2.69
N GLY A 244 22.71 22.08 -1.37
CA GLY A 244 23.75 22.87 -0.75
C GLY A 244 24.97 21.99 -0.50
N LEU A 245 26.14 22.44 -0.98
CA LEU A 245 27.40 22.19 -0.28
C LEU A 245 27.55 23.26 0.80
#